data_AF-A0A0G1TYH4-F1
#
_entry.id   AF-A0A0G1TYH4-F1
#
_cell.length_a   1.000
_cell.length_b   1.000
_cell.length_c   1.000
_cell.angle_alpha   90.00
_cell.angle_beta   90.00
_cell.angle_gamma   90.00
#
_symmetry.space_group_name_H-M   'P 1'
#
loop_
_entity.id
_entity.type
_entity.pdbx_description
1 polymer ?
#
loop_
_entity_poly.entity_id
_entity_poly.type
_entity_poly.pdbx_seq_one_letter_code
_entity_poly.pdbx_strand_id
1 'polypeptide(L)' 'MSTVTIPKIEYDFLKKRATAYERVLFAARDEMFAPPPTQNRKNIIRTMQATKRYSKKFLAGIAKGLSRSAYFTK' A
#
# COMPACT_ATOMS: atom_id res chain seq x y z
N MET A 1 -2.11 34.27 20.85
CA MET A 1 -1.08 33.54 20.09
C MET A 1 0.12 33.37 20.99
N SER A 2 0.45 32.14 21.36
CA SER A 2 1.66 31.85 22.13
C SER A 2 2.84 31.70 21.17
N THR A 3 3.89 32.50 21.38
CA THR A 3 5.13 32.35 20.64
C THR A 3 5.87 31.16 21.22
N VAL A 4 5.97 30.08 20.44
CA VAL A 4 6.74 28.90 20.81
C VAL A 4 8.12 29.01 20.17
N THR A 5 9.16 29.13 20.98
CA THR A 5 10.54 29.18 20.52
C THR A 5 11.16 27.81 20.68
N ILE A 6 11.69 27.26 19.58
CA ILE A 6 12.39 25.98 19.59
C ILE A 6 13.82 26.13 19.06
N PRO A 7 14.76 25.27 19.51
CA PRO A 7 16.08 25.18 18.92
C PRO A 7 16.01 24.87 17.42
N LYS A 8 16.92 25.46 16.65
CA LYS A 8 16.99 25.26 15.19
C LYS A 8 17.08 23.78 14.78
N ILE A 9 17.83 22.98 15.56
CA ILE A 9 18.00 21.54 15.31
C ILE A 9 16.65 20.81 15.42
N GLU A 10 15.85 21.17 16.42
CA GLU A 10 14.52 20.58 16.63
C GLU A 10 13.56 21.00 15.51
N TYR A 11 13.62 22.27 15.09
CA TYR A 11 12.86 22.74 13.94
C TYR A 11 13.21 21.96 12.66
N ASP A 12 14.50 21.80 12.35
CA ASP A 12 14.94 21.11 11.14
C ASP A 12 14.52 19.63 11.15
N PHE A 13 14.53 18.98 12.33
CA PHE A 13 14.03 17.63 12.50
C PHE A 13 12.52 17.54 12.26
N LEU A 14 11.73 18.40 12.89
CA LEU A 14 10.28 18.44 12.73
C LEU A 14 9.88 18.74 11.28
N LYS A 15 10.58 19.67 10.63
CA LYS A 15 10.37 19.99 9.22
C LYS A 15 10.62 18.78 8.32
N LYS A 16 11.74 18.07 8.50
CA LYS A 16 12.02 16.83 7.74
C LYS A 16 10.93 15.78 7.93
N ARG A 17 10.47 15.58 9.17
CA ARG A 17 9.41 14.62 9.49
C ARG A 17 8.08 14.99 8.83
N ALA A 18 7.70 16.27 8.89
CA ALA A 18 6.49 16.78 8.24
C ALA A 18 6.54 16.55 6.73
N THR A 19 7.65 16.90 6.07
CA THR A 19 7.83 16.66 4.63
C THR A 19 7.78 15.17 4.27
N ALA A 20 8.36 14.29 5.08
CA ALA A 20 8.27 12.84 4.86
C ALA A 20 6.82 12.33 4.98
N TYR A 21 6.07 12.83 5.96
CA TYR A 21 4.67 12.49 6.14
C TYR A 21 3.80 12.96 4.97
N GLU A 22 4.02 14.18 4.47
CA GLU A 22 3.32 14.68 3.27
C GLU A 22 3.59 13.82 2.04
N ARG A 23 4.82 13.33 1.85
CA ARG A 23 5.13 12.39 0.75
C ARG A 23 4.35 11.08 0.85
N VAL A 24 4.20 10.56 2.07
CA VAL A 24 3.38 9.36 2.31
C VAL A 24 1.91 9.64 2.02
N LEU A 25 1.38 10.76 2.51
CA LEU A 25 0.00 11.16 2.23
C LEU A 25 -0.26 11.35 0.74
N PHE A 26 0.67 11.99 0.02
CA PHE A 26 0.57 12.18 -1.43
C PHE A 26 0.56 10.85 -2.17
N ALA A 27 1.48 9.93 -1.83
CA ALA A 27 1.51 8.59 -2.41
C ALA A 27 0.27 7.75 -2.05
N ALA A 28 -0.36 8.01 -0.90
CA ALA A 28 -1.51 7.26 -0.43
C ALA A 28 -2.86 7.77 -0.95
N ARG A 29 -2.95 9.03 -1.40
CA ARG A 29 -4.22 9.71 -1.70
C ARG A 29 -5.03 9.10 -2.84
N ASP A 30 -4.39 8.53 -3.86
CA ASP A 30 -5.12 8.13 -5.07
C ASP A 30 -5.23 6.61 -5.31
N GLU A 31 -4.37 5.76 -4.73
CA GLU A 31 -4.34 4.33 -5.11
C GLU A 31 -4.23 3.32 -3.95
N MET A 32 -3.78 3.72 -2.75
CA MET A 32 -3.49 2.75 -1.68
C MET A 32 -4.72 2.19 -0.97
N PHE A 33 -5.77 3.02 -0.81
CA PHE A 33 -7.01 2.64 -0.13
C PHE A 33 -8.17 2.41 -1.09
N ALA A 34 -7.93 2.60 -2.39
CA ALA A 34 -8.90 2.22 -3.39
C ALA A 34 -9.06 0.70 -3.37
N PRO A 35 -10.29 0.18 -3.39
CA PRO A 35 -10.49 -1.24 -3.56
C PRO A 35 -9.75 -1.73 -4.82
N PRO A 36 -9.13 -2.92 -4.78
CA PRO A 36 -8.34 -3.39 -5.90
C PRO A 36 -9.18 -3.37 -7.19
N PRO A 37 -8.67 -2.79 -8.28
CA PRO A 37 -9.46 -2.56 -9.51
C PRO A 37 -9.89 -3.88 -10.16
N THR A 38 -9.19 -4.98 -9.86
CA THR A 38 -9.50 -6.31 -10.35
C THR A 38 -10.06 -7.18 -9.22
N GLN A 39 -11.30 -7.65 -9.39
CA GLN A 39 -11.95 -8.57 -8.46
C GLN A 39 -11.87 -10.04 -8.90
N ASN A 40 -11.35 -10.31 -10.10
CA ASN A 40 -11.31 -11.66 -10.66
C ASN A 40 -10.11 -12.45 -10.12
N ARG A 41 -10.38 -13.43 -9.25
CA ARG A 41 -9.40 -14.31 -8.61
C ARG A 41 -8.55 -15.05 -9.64
N LYS A 42 -9.19 -15.62 -10.66
CA LYS A 42 -8.49 -16.40 -11.70
C LYS A 42 -7.54 -15.50 -12.49
N ASN A 43 -7.98 -14.29 -12.83
CA ASN A 43 -7.17 -13.32 -13.54
C ASN A 43 -5.98 -12.85 -12.71
N ILE A 44 -6.18 -12.53 -11.42
CA ILE A 44 -5.12 -12.13 -10.51
C ILE A 44 -4.03 -13.21 -10.45
N ILE A 45 -4.41 -14.47 -10.18
CA ILE A 45 -3.45 -15.57 -10.09
C ILE A 45 -2.75 -15.82 -11.43
N ARG A 46 -3.48 -15.78 -12.56
CA ARG A 46 -2.90 -15.93 -13.89
C ARG A 46 -1.86 -14.85 -14.19
N THR A 47 -2.18 -13.59 -13.90
CA THR A 47 -1.26 -12.46 -14.14
C THR A 47 -0.03 -12.57 -13.24
N MET A 48 -0.20 -12.90 -11.96
CA MET A 48 0.94 -13.15 -11.05
C MET A 48 1.81 -14.31 -11.52
N GLN A 49 1.21 -15.40 -11.99
CA GLN A 49 1.93 -16.55 -12.54
C GLN A 49 2.72 -16.17 -13.80
N ALA A 50 2.16 -15.33 -14.67
CA ALA A 50 2.82 -14.86 -15.89
C ALA A 50 4.11 -14.07 -15.61
N THR A 51 4.22 -13.42 -14.44
CA THR A 51 5.45 -12.71 -14.06
C THR A 51 6.64 -13.64 -13.79
N LYS A 52 6.40 -14.93 -13.53
CA LYS A 52 7.41 -15.92 -13.11
C LYS A 52 8.24 -15.51 -11.86
N ARG A 53 7.82 -14.48 -11.12
CA ARG A 53 8.53 -13.98 -9.92
C ARG A 53 8.17 -14.73 -8.63
N TYR A 54 7.14 -15.56 -8.67
CA TYR A 54 6.55 -16.16 -7.47
C TYR A 54 6.58 -17.69 -7.54
N SER A 55 6.83 -18.33 -6.40
CA SER A 55 6.79 -19.78 -6.29
C SER A 55 5.36 -20.32 -6.37
N LYS A 56 5.21 -21.58 -6.81
CA LYS A 56 3.90 -22.26 -6.84
C LYS A 56 3.22 -22.28 -5.46
N LYS A 57 4.00 -22.50 -4.39
CA LYS A 57 3.51 -22.50 -3.00
C LYS A 57 2.96 -21.13 -2.60
N PHE A 58 3.65 -20.05 -2.97
CA PHE A 58 3.18 -18.69 -2.70
C PHE A 58 1.86 -18.40 -3.43
N LEU A 59 1.78 -18.71 -4.73
CA LEU A 59 0.57 -18.50 -5.53
C LEU A 59 -0.63 -19.29 -4.99
N ALA A 60 -0.42 -20.52 -4.51
CA ALA A 60 -1.47 -21.31 -3.86
C ALA A 60 -1.98 -20.66 -2.55
N GLY A 61 -1.08 -20.07 -1.76
CA GLY A 61 -1.43 -19.30 -0.57
C GLY A 61 -2.30 -18.08 -0.90
N ILE A 62 -1.92 -17.32 -1.92
CA ILE A 62 -2.71 -16.17 -2.40
C ILE A 62 -4.08 -16.62 -2.91
N ALA A 63 -4.15 -17.67 -3.73
CA ALA A 63 -5.41 -18.19 -4.26
C ALA A 63 -6.39 -18.58 -3.13
N LYS A 64 -5.87 -19.22 -2.07
CA LYS A 64 -6.64 -19.57 -0.88
C LYS A 64 -7.10 -18.35 -0.08
N GLY A 65 -6.27 -17.31 0.01
CA GLY A 65 -6.65 -16.04 0.64
C GLY A 65 -7.77 -15.34 -0.13
N LEU A 66 -7.63 -15.22 -1.45
CA LEU A 66 -8.61 -14.60 -2.33
C LEU A 66 -9.95 -15.34 -2.33
N SER A 67 -9.96 -16.67 -2.24
CA SER A 67 -11.21 -17.46 -2.21
C SER A 67 -12.02 -17.28 -0.92
N ARG A 68 -11.37 -16.86 0.17
CA ARG A 68 -12.02 -16.61 1.48
C ARG A 68 -12.65 -15.23 1.59
N SER A 69 -12.32 -14.32 0.68
CA SER A 69 -12.86 -12.96 0.68
C SER A 69 -14.09 -12.88 -0.21
N ALA A 70 -15.17 -12.32 0.34
CA ALA A 70 -16.40 -12.05 -0.40
C ALA A 70 -16.24 -10.92 -1.44
N TYR A 71 -15.15 -10.14 -1.34
CA TYR A 71 -14.87 -9.03 -2.25
C TYR A 71 -14.37 -9.49 -3.63
N PHE A 72 -13.55 -10.54 -3.66
CA PHE A 72 -13.07 -11.13 -4.92
C PHE A 72 -14.04 -12.24 -5.29
N THR A 73 -14.83 -12.11 -6.35
CA THR A 73 -15.90 -13.08 -6.69
C THR A 73 -15.79 -13.69 -8.09
N LYS A 74 -15.09 -13.02 -9.01
CA LYS A 74 -14.96 -13.45 -10.41
C LYS A 74 -13.77 -14.39 -10.64
#